data_AF-A0A3N2GVV9-F1
#
_entry.id   AF-A0A3N2GVV9-F1
#
_cell.length_a   1.000
_cell.length_b   1.000
_cell.length_c   1.000
_cell.angle_alpha   90.00
_cell.angle_beta   90.00
_cell.angle_gamma   90.00
#
_symmetry.space_group_name_H-M   'P 1'
#
loop_
_entity.id
_entity.type
_entity.pdbx_description
1 polymer ?
#
loop_
_entity_poly.entity_id
_entity_poly.type
_entity_poly.pdbx_seq_one_letter_code
_entity_poly.pdbx_strand_id
1 'polypeptide(L)'
;MRYVIIGAGAVGSTVAAQLQLAGLPVVLIARGEHGAKIREQGLRYFRPTGEQLVRVPVAGNAEEVELTSSDVLVVATKTQDTEAVLQEWSWRPAGSGLAADLPVVMLQNGLENERAALRRFATVFGASLWMPASYIDPGEVSAQGAELPGILWLGQFPSGDDPRLSTIASDLRTAGFGVQLVPDLLRWKAGKLLANLGNAVDALFGHDERTASLNRELRAEGRRVLAAAGIEPVDLREASEIDTSAANPAEIPGRPRAGSSTRQSLARGAGSVEGDYLNGEIVLLGRLHGVPTPFNAAVQRRLALAASRGEAPGSADPSQLDLPRPSVLISADELQRQLDSSAPPVLLDVRWALGDPNGHRHYLDGHLPGAVYVDLDTELAAPPSPAEGRHPLPDLDALQAAARRWGIREGSSVVAYDNSGNLAAARAWWLLRWAGVADVRLLDGGLAAWGDRPLETGFGRNPEPGDVVLKPGHLPVLSIDEAAALPGKGTLFDARAGERYRGEQEPIDPRAGHVPGAISAPTGENLTAEGRFHSPEQLAARFRELGAAEGPVGVYCGSGVTAAHEIAALAIAGIDAALYPGSWSQWSNQPDRPAATGPNP
;
A
#
# COMPACT_ATOMS: atom_id res chain seq x y z
N MET A 1 -38.87 -3.66 -23.61
CA MET A 1 -38.58 -2.46 -22.80
C MET A 1 -37.83 -1.47 -23.69
N ARG A 2 -37.79 -0.18 -23.34
CA ARG A 2 -36.87 0.77 -23.98
C ARG A 2 -35.81 1.21 -22.98
N TYR A 3 -34.55 1.24 -23.40
CA TYR A 3 -33.42 1.60 -22.56
C TYR A 3 -33.04 3.07 -22.75
N VAL A 4 -32.99 3.84 -21.67
CA VAL A 4 -32.51 5.22 -21.65
C VAL A 4 -31.12 5.23 -21.05
N ILE A 5 -30.09 5.29 -21.89
CA ILE A 5 -28.69 5.22 -21.48
C ILE A 5 -28.19 6.62 -21.12
N ILE A 6 -28.03 6.88 -19.82
CA ILE A 6 -27.61 8.17 -19.29
C ILE A 6 -26.09 8.20 -19.16
N GLY A 7 -25.44 8.89 -20.08
CA GLY A 7 -23.98 9.06 -20.11
C GLY A 7 -23.32 8.37 -21.30
N ALA A 8 -23.03 9.13 -22.36
CA ALA A 8 -22.36 8.68 -23.58
C ALA A 8 -20.82 8.60 -23.46
N GLY A 9 -20.32 8.05 -22.35
CA GLY A 9 -18.93 7.66 -22.23
C GLY A 9 -18.65 6.33 -22.95
N ALA A 10 -17.42 5.81 -22.81
CA ALA A 10 -17.03 4.52 -23.41
C ALA A 10 -18.01 3.38 -23.09
N VAL A 11 -18.46 3.31 -21.84
CA VAL A 11 -19.39 2.27 -21.37
C VAL A 11 -20.79 2.47 -21.93
N GLY A 12 -21.40 3.64 -21.71
CA GLY A 12 -22.76 3.91 -22.15
C GLY A 12 -22.92 3.83 -23.67
N SER A 13 -21.98 4.39 -24.43
CA SER A 13 -21.99 4.31 -25.90
C SER A 13 -21.82 2.87 -26.40
N THR A 14 -21.02 2.04 -25.72
CA THR A 14 -20.90 0.60 -26.03
C THR A 14 -22.22 -0.15 -25.79
N VAL A 15 -22.85 0.07 -24.64
CA VAL A 15 -24.13 -0.57 -24.32
C VAL A 15 -25.22 -0.14 -25.31
N ALA A 16 -25.30 1.16 -25.62
CA ALA A 16 -26.27 1.68 -26.57
C ALA A 16 -26.04 1.15 -28.00
N ALA A 17 -24.78 1.05 -28.44
CA ALA A 17 -24.43 0.46 -29.73
C ALA A 17 -24.89 -0.99 -29.84
N GLN A 18 -24.60 -1.80 -28.82
CA GLN A 18 -24.95 -3.22 -28.79
C GLN A 18 -26.47 -3.46 -28.75
N LEU A 19 -27.21 -2.68 -27.94
CA LEU A 19 -28.67 -2.74 -27.92
C LEU A 19 -29.25 -2.35 -29.29
N GLN A 20 -28.75 -1.28 -29.91
CA GLN A 20 -29.20 -0.83 -31.23
C GLN A 20 -28.91 -1.88 -32.32
N LEU A 21 -27.73 -2.51 -32.30
CA LEU A 21 -27.36 -3.57 -33.24
C LEU A 21 -28.24 -4.83 -33.09
N ALA A 22 -28.71 -5.11 -31.87
CA ALA A 22 -29.65 -6.18 -31.57
C ALA A 22 -31.12 -5.82 -31.89
N GLY A 23 -31.39 -4.60 -32.36
CA GLY A 23 -32.76 -4.14 -32.65
C GLY A 23 -33.59 -3.85 -31.40
N LEU A 24 -32.96 -3.70 -30.24
CA LEU A 24 -33.63 -3.39 -28.98
C LEU A 24 -33.82 -1.86 -28.87
N PRO A 25 -35.02 -1.38 -28.46
CA PRO A 25 -35.29 0.06 -28.38
C PRO A 25 -34.36 0.75 -27.37
N VAL A 26 -33.60 1.74 -27.85
CA VAL A 26 -32.63 2.47 -27.02
C VAL A 26 -32.59 3.95 -27.40
N VAL A 27 -32.34 4.81 -26.40
CA VAL A 27 -31.96 6.20 -26.58
C VAL A 27 -30.72 6.50 -25.74
N LEU A 28 -29.75 7.19 -26.31
CA LEU A 28 -28.50 7.58 -25.68
C LEU A 28 -28.54 9.06 -25.30
N ILE A 29 -28.27 9.37 -24.03
CA ILE A 29 -28.10 10.74 -23.56
C ILE A 29 -26.65 11.15 -23.74
N ALA A 30 -26.40 12.03 -24.70
CA ALA A 30 -25.06 12.47 -25.08
C ALA A 30 -25.00 14.00 -25.20
N ARG A 31 -24.16 14.64 -24.38
CA ARG A 31 -23.95 16.10 -24.37
C ARG A 31 -22.74 16.48 -25.23
N GLY A 32 -22.67 17.76 -25.60
CA GLY A 32 -21.49 18.36 -26.23
C GLY A 32 -21.15 17.79 -27.62
N GLU A 33 -19.88 17.97 -28.02
CA GLU A 33 -19.39 17.58 -29.35
C GLU A 33 -19.58 16.08 -29.64
N HIS A 34 -19.38 15.22 -28.64
CA HIS A 34 -19.55 13.78 -28.79
C HIS A 34 -21.00 13.44 -29.19
N GLY A 35 -21.99 13.98 -28.48
CA GLY A 35 -23.40 13.77 -28.79
C GLY A 35 -23.81 14.34 -30.15
N ALA A 36 -23.33 15.53 -30.49
CA ALA A 36 -23.59 16.16 -31.79
C ALA A 36 -23.09 15.28 -32.95
N LYS A 37 -21.84 14.79 -32.87
CA LYS A 37 -21.30 13.90 -33.91
C LYS A 37 -22.05 12.58 -34.03
N ILE A 38 -22.43 11.94 -32.91
CA ILE A 38 -23.22 10.70 -32.97
C ILE A 38 -24.57 10.97 -33.64
N ARG A 39 -25.23 12.07 -33.31
CA ARG A 39 -26.54 12.42 -33.87
C ARG A 39 -26.46 12.68 -35.38
N GLU A 40 -25.43 13.38 -35.84
CA GLU A 40 -25.27 13.76 -37.25
C GLU A 40 -24.74 12.61 -38.12
N GLN A 41 -23.75 11.86 -37.62
CA GLN A 41 -22.94 10.96 -38.42
C GLN A 41 -23.12 9.49 -38.03
N GLY A 42 -23.67 9.21 -36.84
CA GLY A 42 -23.67 7.90 -36.21
C GLY A 42 -22.45 7.70 -35.29
N LEU A 43 -22.54 6.70 -34.41
CA LEU A 43 -21.46 6.30 -33.53
C LEU A 43 -20.50 5.37 -34.29
N ARG A 44 -19.23 5.73 -34.41
CA ARG A 44 -18.18 4.82 -34.88
C ARG A 44 -17.78 3.91 -33.72
N TYR A 45 -18.13 2.63 -33.84
CA TYR A 45 -17.95 1.63 -32.81
C TYR A 45 -16.92 0.59 -33.23
N PHE A 46 -15.85 0.46 -32.45
CA PHE A 46 -14.72 -0.42 -32.77
C PHE A 46 -14.69 -1.65 -31.87
N ARG A 47 -14.63 -2.82 -32.49
CA ARG A 47 -14.40 -4.13 -31.87
C ARG A 47 -13.15 -4.77 -32.48
N PRO A 48 -12.55 -5.79 -31.84
CA PRO A 48 -11.52 -6.62 -32.49
C PRO A 48 -11.97 -7.22 -33.82
N THR A 49 -13.27 -7.46 -33.98
CA THR A 49 -13.88 -7.99 -35.21
C THR A 49 -14.03 -6.94 -36.33
N GLY A 50 -13.83 -5.65 -36.04
CA GLY A 50 -13.92 -4.57 -37.02
C GLY A 50 -14.64 -3.31 -36.53
N GLU A 51 -14.73 -2.33 -37.44
CA GLU A 51 -15.48 -1.09 -37.26
C GLU A 51 -16.94 -1.26 -37.69
N GLN A 52 -17.86 -0.67 -36.93
CA GLN A 52 -19.27 -0.56 -37.27
C GLN A 52 -19.75 0.88 -37.08
N LEU A 53 -20.53 1.39 -38.04
CA LEU A 53 -21.23 2.67 -37.88
C LEU A 53 -22.65 2.42 -37.37
N VAL A 54 -22.94 2.84 -36.14
CA VAL A 54 -24.20 2.55 -35.46
C VAL A 54 -25.03 3.83 -35.30
N ARG A 55 -26.23 3.86 -35.89
CA ARG A 55 -27.16 4.99 -35.76
C ARG A 55 -28.06 4.83 -34.54
N VAL A 56 -27.52 5.14 -33.37
CA VAL A 56 -28.28 5.15 -32.11
C VAL A 56 -29.09 6.45 -32.00
N PRO A 57 -30.36 6.42 -31.58
CA PRO A 57 -31.10 7.64 -31.25
C PRO A 57 -30.42 8.43 -30.11
N VAL A 58 -30.21 9.73 -30.29
CA VAL A 58 -29.48 10.59 -29.34
C VAL A 58 -30.30 11.79 -28.87
N ALA A 59 -30.45 11.91 -27.55
CA ALA A 59 -30.98 13.09 -26.88
C ALA A 59 -29.84 13.86 -26.17
N GLY A 60 -29.90 15.19 -26.18
CA GLY A 60 -28.87 16.06 -25.60
C GLY A 60 -28.96 16.16 -24.07
N ASN A 61 -30.16 16.02 -23.53
CA ASN A 61 -30.45 16.14 -22.11
C ASN A 61 -31.73 15.36 -21.77
N ALA A 62 -32.13 15.37 -20.50
CA ALA A 62 -33.33 14.68 -20.07
C ALA A 62 -34.63 15.26 -20.69
N GLU A 63 -34.70 16.58 -20.93
CA GLU A 63 -35.90 17.28 -21.45
C GLU A 63 -36.30 16.82 -22.85
N GLU A 64 -35.33 16.40 -23.66
CA GLU A 64 -35.55 15.84 -25.00
C GLU A 64 -36.12 14.41 -24.99
N VAL A 65 -36.30 13.80 -23.81
CA VAL A 65 -36.84 12.43 -23.66
C VAL A 65 -38.16 12.45 -22.90
N GLU A 66 -39.22 12.04 -23.59
CA GLU A 66 -40.50 11.67 -22.99
C GLU A 66 -40.42 10.23 -22.47
N LEU A 67 -40.51 10.05 -21.15
CA LEU A 67 -40.44 8.75 -20.51
C LEU A 67 -41.79 8.03 -20.52
N THR A 68 -41.75 6.71 -20.69
CA THR A 68 -42.91 5.82 -20.59
C THR A 68 -42.80 4.92 -19.37
N SER A 69 -43.91 4.33 -18.92
CA SER A 69 -43.93 3.34 -17.84
C SER A 69 -43.19 2.02 -18.16
N SER A 70 -42.72 1.86 -19.40
CA SER A 70 -42.00 0.67 -19.88
C SER A 70 -40.49 0.88 -20.06
N ASP A 71 -40.00 2.07 -19.71
CA ASP A 71 -38.60 2.45 -19.84
C ASP A 71 -37.75 1.87 -18.69
N VAL A 72 -36.47 1.66 -19.00
CA VAL A 72 -35.42 1.31 -18.03
C VAL A 72 -34.36 2.40 -18.11
N LEU A 73 -34.07 3.05 -16.98
CA LEU A 73 -32.97 4.01 -16.92
C LEU A 73 -31.66 3.26 -16.68
N VAL A 74 -30.62 3.58 -17.43
CA VAL A 74 -29.30 2.97 -17.27
C VAL A 74 -28.27 4.06 -17.06
N VAL A 75 -27.67 4.12 -15.88
CA VAL A 75 -26.68 5.16 -15.55
C VAL A 75 -25.28 4.64 -15.84
N ALA A 76 -24.59 5.32 -16.75
CA ALA A 76 -23.24 4.99 -17.22
C ALA A 76 -22.27 6.19 -17.14
N THR A 77 -22.63 7.23 -16.39
CA THR A 77 -21.75 8.37 -16.06
C THR A 77 -20.65 7.96 -15.08
N LYS A 78 -19.75 8.88 -14.77
CA LYS A 78 -18.74 8.65 -13.72
C LYS A 78 -19.38 8.75 -12.34
N THR A 79 -18.81 8.04 -11.36
CA THR A 79 -19.36 7.98 -10.00
C THR A 79 -19.50 9.36 -9.36
N GLN A 80 -18.57 10.28 -9.60
CA GLN A 80 -18.67 11.66 -9.09
C GLN A 80 -19.89 12.44 -9.63
N ASP A 81 -20.46 12.03 -10.76
CA ASP A 81 -21.62 12.69 -11.37
C ASP A 81 -22.95 12.02 -10.99
N THR A 82 -22.91 10.85 -10.33
CA THR A 82 -24.08 10.02 -10.06
C THR A 82 -25.16 10.77 -9.31
N GLU A 83 -24.80 11.53 -8.27
CA GLU A 83 -25.79 12.28 -7.47
C GLU A 83 -26.54 13.32 -8.30
N ALA A 84 -25.83 14.10 -9.13
CA ALA A 84 -26.44 15.10 -9.99
C ALA A 84 -27.38 14.45 -11.04
N VAL A 85 -26.97 13.32 -11.61
CA VAL A 85 -27.80 12.54 -12.54
C VAL A 85 -29.07 12.03 -11.85
N LEU A 86 -28.96 11.45 -10.66
CA LEU A 86 -30.14 10.95 -9.94
C LEU A 86 -31.13 12.07 -9.60
N GLN A 87 -30.64 13.26 -9.25
CA GLN A 87 -31.48 14.45 -9.03
C GLN A 87 -32.19 14.92 -10.31
N GLU A 88 -31.48 14.95 -11.45
CA GLU A 88 -32.05 15.36 -12.74
C GLU A 88 -33.17 14.44 -13.21
N TRP A 89 -33.06 13.13 -12.96
CA TRP A 89 -33.94 12.13 -13.56
C TRP A 89 -35.10 11.69 -12.68
N SER A 90 -34.89 11.49 -11.37
CA SER A 90 -35.84 10.80 -10.47
C SER A 90 -37.28 11.33 -10.48
N TRP A 91 -37.48 12.65 -10.56
CA TRP A 91 -38.81 13.25 -10.43
C TRP A 91 -39.45 13.64 -11.77
N ARG A 92 -38.88 13.18 -12.88
CA ARG A 92 -39.45 13.44 -14.21
C ARG A 92 -40.74 12.62 -14.41
N PRO A 93 -41.74 13.14 -15.13
CA PRO A 93 -42.91 12.36 -15.52
C PRO A 93 -42.51 11.16 -16.38
N ALA A 94 -43.12 10.00 -16.11
CA ALA A 94 -42.96 8.77 -16.87
C ALA A 94 -44.32 8.08 -17.07
N GLY A 95 -44.96 8.33 -18.22
CA GLY A 95 -46.36 7.95 -18.43
C GLY A 95 -47.28 8.56 -17.36
N SER A 96 -47.98 7.71 -16.60
CA SER A 96 -48.85 8.13 -15.49
C SER A 96 -48.13 8.27 -14.14
N GLY A 97 -46.85 7.92 -14.05
CA GLY A 97 -46.05 7.92 -12.82
C GLY A 97 -44.81 8.82 -12.93
N LEU A 98 -43.82 8.53 -12.08
CA LEU A 98 -42.54 9.23 -12.06
C LEU A 98 -41.41 8.29 -12.48
N ALA A 99 -40.31 8.87 -12.94
CA ALA A 99 -39.10 8.12 -13.26
C ALA A 99 -38.57 7.32 -12.06
N ALA A 100 -38.77 7.81 -10.84
CA ALA A 100 -38.48 7.10 -9.58
C ALA A 100 -39.19 5.74 -9.44
N ASP A 101 -40.30 5.53 -10.15
CA ASP A 101 -41.06 4.27 -10.19
C ASP A 101 -40.51 3.28 -11.23
N LEU A 102 -39.67 3.76 -12.15
CA LEU A 102 -39.00 2.94 -13.17
C LEU A 102 -37.80 2.21 -12.56
N PRO A 103 -37.39 1.07 -13.13
CA PRO A 103 -36.13 0.44 -12.76
C PRO A 103 -34.95 1.29 -13.24
N VAL A 104 -33.97 1.49 -12.36
CA VAL A 104 -32.67 2.09 -12.69
C VAL A 104 -31.57 1.04 -12.59
N VAL A 105 -30.70 0.96 -13.60
CA VAL A 105 -29.55 0.06 -13.66
C VAL A 105 -28.26 0.89 -13.53
N MET A 106 -27.48 0.64 -12.49
CA MET A 106 -26.20 1.32 -12.24
C MET A 106 -25.03 0.51 -12.83
N LEU A 107 -24.28 1.07 -13.78
CA LEU A 107 -23.15 0.40 -14.45
C LEU A 107 -21.76 0.81 -13.93
N GLN A 108 -21.72 1.76 -13.00
CA GLN A 108 -20.49 2.38 -12.51
C GLN A 108 -19.68 1.47 -11.56
N ASN A 109 -18.37 1.75 -11.49
CA ASN A 109 -17.46 1.16 -10.51
C ASN A 109 -17.67 1.76 -9.10
N GLY A 110 -17.13 1.08 -8.08
CA GLY A 110 -17.27 1.49 -6.68
C GLY A 110 -18.57 1.00 -6.04
N LEU A 111 -18.79 1.33 -4.77
CA LEU A 111 -19.95 0.84 -3.98
C LEU A 111 -21.03 1.90 -3.75
N GLU A 112 -20.77 3.16 -4.08
CA GLU A 112 -21.64 4.28 -3.70
C GLU A 112 -22.88 4.41 -4.58
N ASN A 113 -22.80 4.03 -5.86
CA ASN A 113 -23.82 4.39 -6.86
C ASN A 113 -25.20 3.84 -6.53
N GLU A 114 -25.30 2.57 -6.17
CA GLU A 114 -26.55 1.94 -5.80
C GLU A 114 -27.09 2.48 -4.46
N ARG A 115 -26.21 2.78 -3.49
CA ARG A 115 -26.59 3.44 -2.22
C ARG A 115 -27.20 4.82 -2.46
N ALA A 116 -26.61 5.60 -3.37
CA ALA A 116 -27.14 6.91 -3.76
C ALA A 116 -28.50 6.79 -4.48
N ALA A 117 -28.65 5.81 -5.37
CA ALA A 117 -29.89 5.57 -6.11
C ALA A 117 -31.07 5.17 -5.21
N LEU A 118 -30.82 4.36 -4.17
CA LEU A 118 -31.84 3.93 -3.21
C LEU A 118 -32.56 5.07 -2.48
N ARG A 119 -31.96 6.26 -2.43
CA ARG A 119 -32.62 7.45 -1.85
C ARG A 119 -33.81 7.94 -2.66
N ARG A 120 -33.92 7.55 -3.94
CA ARG A 120 -34.86 8.14 -4.90
C ARG A 120 -35.65 7.13 -5.72
N PHE A 121 -35.05 5.99 -6.08
CA PHE A 121 -35.66 5.00 -6.96
C PHE A 121 -36.20 3.82 -6.17
N ALA A 122 -37.43 3.40 -6.48
CA ALA A 122 -38.08 2.25 -5.84
C ALA A 122 -37.45 0.90 -6.27
N THR A 123 -36.86 0.84 -7.46
CA THR A 123 -36.24 -0.37 -8.02
C THR A 123 -34.83 -0.05 -8.51
N VAL A 124 -33.83 -0.49 -7.76
CA VAL A 124 -32.41 -0.31 -8.09
C VAL A 124 -31.78 -1.64 -8.45
N PHE A 125 -31.28 -1.72 -9.67
CA PHE A 125 -30.41 -2.78 -10.14
C PHE A 125 -29.00 -2.22 -10.30
N GLY A 126 -28.01 -3.09 -10.21
CA GLY A 126 -26.63 -2.70 -10.48
C GLY A 126 -25.84 -3.83 -11.11
N ALA A 127 -24.70 -3.46 -11.67
CA ALA A 127 -23.79 -4.40 -12.29
C ALA A 127 -22.37 -4.27 -11.72
N SER A 128 -21.74 -5.41 -11.48
CA SER A 128 -20.29 -5.50 -11.49
C SER A 128 -19.86 -5.72 -12.96
N LEU A 129 -19.43 -4.64 -13.62
CA LEU A 129 -19.17 -4.62 -15.07
C LEU A 129 -17.70 -4.89 -15.47
N TRP A 130 -17.37 -6.03 -16.05
CA TRP A 130 -16.08 -6.22 -16.70
C TRP A 130 -16.17 -5.84 -18.18
N MET A 131 -15.71 -4.63 -18.53
CA MET A 131 -15.73 -4.19 -19.91
C MET A 131 -14.53 -3.31 -20.24
N PRO A 132 -13.56 -3.80 -21.05
CA PRO A 132 -12.46 -2.97 -21.52
C PRO A 132 -12.97 -2.07 -22.66
N ALA A 133 -13.50 -0.90 -22.30
CA ALA A 133 -13.97 0.09 -23.28
C ALA A 133 -13.18 1.39 -23.16
N SER A 134 -12.97 2.07 -24.29
CA SER A 134 -12.28 3.37 -24.35
C SER A 134 -13.10 4.39 -25.13
N TYR A 135 -13.09 5.63 -24.63
CA TYR A 135 -13.52 6.79 -25.38
C TYR A 135 -12.31 7.26 -26.21
N ILE A 136 -12.47 7.38 -27.52
CA ILE A 136 -11.35 7.69 -28.41
C ILE A 136 -11.41 9.16 -28.82
N ASP A 137 -12.44 9.50 -29.59
CA ASP A 137 -12.70 10.84 -30.10
C ASP A 137 -14.20 11.15 -29.99
N PRO A 138 -14.62 12.43 -30.12
CA PRO A 138 -16.03 12.75 -30.33
C PRO A 138 -16.64 11.90 -31.46
N GLY A 139 -17.73 11.18 -31.18
CA GLY A 139 -18.35 10.21 -32.10
C GLY A 139 -17.71 8.82 -32.15
N GLU A 140 -16.63 8.54 -31.40
CA GLU A 140 -15.87 7.29 -31.51
C GLU A 140 -15.61 6.59 -30.16
N VAL A 141 -15.95 5.31 -30.08
CA VAL A 141 -15.65 4.47 -28.90
C VAL A 141 -15.19 3.07 -29.31
N SER A 142 -14.37 2.44 -28.49
CA SER A 142 -14.00 1.03 -28.66
C SER A 142 -14.44 0.18 -27.48
N ALA A 143 -14.76 -1.08 -27.77
CA ALA A 143 -14.88 -2.15 -26.80
C ALA A 143 -13.90 -3.26 -27.19
N GLN A 144 -12.86 -3.47 -26.39
CA GLN A 144 -11.72 -4.32 -26.72
C GLN A 144 -11.88 -5.77 -26.26
N GLY A 145 -13.00 -6.18 -25.64
CA GLY A 145 -13.15 -7.57 -25.20
C GLY A 145 -13.09 -8.54 -26.38
N ALA A 146 -12.32 -9.62 -26.28
CA ALA A 146 -11.95 -10.47 -27.41
C ALA A 146 -13.17 -11.05 -28.14
N GLU A 147 -14.04 -11.76 -27.41
CA GLU A 147 -15.24 -12.38 -27.94
C GLU A 147 -16.47 -11.56 -27.52
N LEU A 148 -16.60 -11.31 -26.23
CA LEU A 148 -17.69 -10.53 -25.65
C LEU A 148 -17.29 -9.05 -25.51
N PRO A 149 -18.20 -8.09 -25.76
CA PRO A 149 -17.95 -6.67 -25.50
C PRO A 149 -17.67 -6.41 -24.02
N GLY A 150 -18.34 -7.13 -23.14
CA GLY A 150 -18.11 -7.14 -21.70
C GLY A 150 -18.96 -8.19 -20.99
N ILE A 151 -18.71 -8.35 -19.70
CA ILE A 151 -19.44 -9.23 -18.79
C ILE A 151 -20.12 -8.39 -17.71
N LEU A 152 -21.38 -8.71 -17.39
CA LEU A 152 -22.19 -8.07 -16.37
C LEU A 152 -22.65 -9.12 -15.35
N TRP A 153 -22.15 -9.02 -14.13
CA TRP A 153 -22.77 -9.66 -12.98
C TRP A 153 -23.85 -8.73 -12.44
N LEU A 154 -25.10 -9.04 -12.77
CA LEU A 154 -26.25 -8.16 -12.61
C LEU A 154 -27.11 -8.62 -11.43
N GLY A 155 -27.50 -7.71 -10.55
CA GLY A 155 -28.32 -8.03 -9.37
C GLY A 155 -29.21 -6.87 -8.95
N GLN A 156 -30.25 -7.19 -8.16
CA GLN A 156 -31.03 -6.19 -7.46
C GLN A 156 -30.31 -5.75 -6.19
N PHE A 157 -30.32 -4.45 -5.90
CA PHE A 157 -29.65 -3.88 -4.75
C PHE A 157 -30.66 -3.32 -3.73
N PRO A 158 -30.48 -3.58 -2.42
CA PRO A 158 -29.44 -4.42 -1.81
C PRO A 158 -29.67 -5.93 -2.03
N SER A 159 -30.92 -6.34 -2.24
CA SER A 159 -31.32 -7.70 -2.66
C SER A 159 -32.77 -7.67 -3.17
N GLY A 160 -33.20 -8.71 -3.90
CA GLY A 160 -34.57 -8.87 -4.37
C GLY A 160 -34.67 -9.76 -5.62
N ASP A 161 -35.90 -9.98 -6.08
CA ASP A 161 -36.26 -10.89 -7.17
C ASP A 161 -37.19 -10.25 -8.21
N ASP A 162 -37.10 -8.93 -8.42
CA ASP A 162 -37.95 -8.22 -9.38
C ASP A 162 -37.83 -8.86 -10.78
N PRO A 163 -38.96 -9.31 -11.39
CA PRO A 163 -38.94 -10.08 -12.63
C PRO A 163 -38.38 -9.31 -13.82
N ARG A 164 -38.37 -7.96 -13.77
CA ARG A 164 -37.80 -7.11 -14.82
C ARG A 164 -36.28 -7.32 -14.94
N LEU A 165 -35.61 -7.71 -13.86
CA LEU A 165 -34.18 -8.00 -13.87
C LEU A 165 -33.83 -9.13 -14.86
N SER A 166 -34.64 -10.19 -14.89
CA SER A 166 -34.48 -11.32 -15.82
C SER A 166 -34.69 -10.90 -17.27
N THR A 167 -35.66 -10.02 -17.54
CA THR A 167 -35.88 -9.45 -18.87
C THR A 167 -34.68 -8.61 -19.32
N ILE A 168 -34.18 -7.74 -18.44
CA ILE A 168 -32.99 -6.91 -18.73
C ILE A 168 -31.77 -7.80 -19.00
N ALA A 169 -31.57 -8.85 -18.22
CA ALA A 169 -30.48 -9.81 -18.47
C ALA A 169 -30.63 -10.53 -19.81
N SER A 170 -31.86 -10.92 -20.20
CA SER A 170 -32.12 -11.51 -21.52
C SER A 170 -31.78 -10.55 -22.65
N ASP A 171 -32.26 -9.31 -22.57
CA ASP A 171 -32.02 -8.28 -23.58
C ASP A 171 -30.52 -7.99 -23.73
N LEU A 172 -29.78 -7.89 -22.62
CA LEU A 172 -28.33 -7.69 -22.65
C LEU A 172 -27.56 -8.89 -23.23
N ARG A 173 -28.03 -10.13 -23.02
CA ARG A 173 -27.46 -11.31 -23.71
C ARG A 173 -27.76 -11.30 -25.20
N THR A 174 -28.97 -10.90 -25.60
CA THR A 174 -29.32 -10.70 -27.02
C THR A 174 -28.45 -9.61 -27.66
N ALA A 175 -28.08 -8.59 -26.90
CA ALA A 175 -27.09 -7.57 -27.28
C ALA A 175 -25.63 -8.05 -27.24
N GLY A 176 -25.38 -9.35 -27.03
CA GLY A 176 -24.06 -9.95 -27.13
C GLY A 176 -23.19 -9.85 -25.88
N PHE A 177 -23.70 -9.36 -24.75
CA PHE A 177 -22.95 -9.34 -23.49
C PHE A 177 -22.98 -10.70 -22.79
N GLY A 178 -21.91 -11.01 -22.04
CA GLY A 178 -21.97 -12.06 -21.03
C GLY A 178 -22.76 -11.53 -19.83
N VAL A 179 -23.85 -12.19 -19.44
CA VAL A 179 -24.66 -11.74 -18.29
C VAL A 179 -24.94 -12.89 -17.34
N GLN A 180 -24.59 -12.71 -16.07
CA GLN A 180 -24.90 -13.62 -14.98
C GLN A 180 -25.73 -12.87 -13.95
N LEU A 181 -26.86 -13.44 -13.54
CA LEU A 181 -27.65 -12.89 -12.44
C LEU A 181 -27.02 -13.32 -11.12
N VAL A 182 -26.85 -12.38 -10.19
CA VAL A 182 -26.22 -12.63 -8.90
C VAL A 182 -27.12 -12.13 -7.75
N PRO A 183 -27.36 -12.95 -6.71
CA PRO A 183 -28.30 -12.59 -5.64
C PRO A 183 -27.73 -11.59 -4.64
N ASP A 184 -26.40 -11.48 -4.53
CA ASP A 184 -25.69 -10.58 -3.61
C ASP A 184 -24.71 -9.70 -4.37
N LEU A 185 -25.25 -8.68 -5.06
CA LEU A 185 -24.47 -7.79 -5.92
C LEU A 185 -23.31 -7.10 -5.18
N LEU A 186 -23.48 -6.79 -3.88
CA LEU A 186 -22.49 -6.05 -3.10
C LEU A 186 -21.14 -6.78 -3.06
N ARG A 187 -21.15 -8.10 -2.87
CA ARG A 187 -19.93 -8.92 -2.83
C ARG A 187 -19.18 -8.93 -4.16
N TRP A 188 -19.90 -8.93 -5.27
CA TRP A 188 -19.32 -8.85 -6.62
C TRP A 188 -18.74 -7.48 -6.91
N LYS A 189 -19.42 -6.40 -6.48
CA LYS A 189 -18.87 -5.04 -6.60
C LYS A 189 -17.65 -4.84 -5.70
N ALA A 190 -17.64 -5.42 -4.50
CA ALA A 190 -16.49 -5.39 -3.58
C ALA A 190 -15.27 -6.14 -4.15
N GLY A 191 -15.49 -7.33 -4.74
CA GLY A 191 -14.44 -8.06 -5.46
C GLY A 191 -13.81 -7.25 -6.58
N LYS A 192 -14.66 -6.57 -7.37
CA LYS A 192 -14.19 -5.66 -8.42
C LYS A 192 -13.47 -4.43 -7.88
N LEU A 193 -13.96 -3.85 -6.78
CA LEU A 193 -13.32 -2.71 -6.12
C LEU A 193 -11.87 -3.05 -5.74
N LEU A 194 -11.61 -4.23 -5.17
CA LEU A 194 -10.25 -4.68 -4.85
C LEU A 194 -9.32 -4.71 -6.08
N ALA A 195 -9.83 -5.13 -7.23
CA ALA A 195 -9.07 -5.06 -8.48
C ALA A 195 -8.80 -3.61 -8.90
N ASN A 196 -9.79 -2.72 -8.73
CA ASN A 196 -9.71 -1.30 -9.08
C ASN A 196 -8.82 -0.45 -8.16
N LEU A 197 -8.48 -0.90 -6.95
CA LEU A 197 -7.58 -0.15 -6.06
C LEU A 197 -6.21 0.15 -6.69
N GLY A 198 -5.75 -0.71 -7.60
CA GLY A 198 -4.51 -0.51 -8.34
C GLY A 198 -4.60 0.46 -9.52
N ASN A 199 -5.80 0.92 -9.90
CA ASN A 199 -5.94 1.87 -11.01
C ASN A 199 -5.26 3.20 -10.71
N ALA A 200 -5.27 3.64 -9.45
CA ALA A 200 -4.59 4.85 -9.00
C ALA A 200 -3.06 4.71 -9.14
N VAL A 201 -2.53 3.54 -8.82
CA VAL A 201 -1.09 3.22 -8.95
C VAL A 201 -0.68 3.23 -10.42
N ASP A 202 -1.43 2.56 -11.31
CA ASP A 202 -1.19 2.61 -12.77
C ASP A 202 -1.25 4.05 -13.32
N ALA A 203 -2.22 4.85 -12.86
CA ALA A 203 -2.38 6.22 -13.30
C ALA A 203 -1.20 7.12 -12.86
N LEU A 204 -0.71 6.95 -11.63
CA LEU A 204 0.34 7.78 -11.05
C LEU A 204 1.74 7.37 -11.51
N PHE A 205 2.04 6.06 -11.48
CA PHE A 205 3.41 5.54 -11.53
C PHE A 205 3.68 4.59 -12.69
N GLY A 206 2.64 4.06 -13.35
CA GLY A 206 2.79 2.99 -14.32
C GLY A 206 2.98 1.61 -13.68
N HIS A 207 3.60 0.67 -14.41
CA HIS A 207 3.78 -0.72 -13.97
C HIS A 207 5.26 -1.08 -13.88
N ASP A 208 5.73 -1.39 -12.68
CA ASP A 208 7.07 -1.92 -12.38
C ASP A 208 7.05 -2.80 -11.11
N GLU A 209 8.19 -3.37 -10.70
CA GLU A 209 8.27 -4.20 -9.49
C GLU A 209 7.96 -3.42 -8.20
N ARG A 210 8.28 -2.12 -8.15
CA ARG A 210 8.09 -1.27 -6.97
C ARG A 210 6.60 -1.03 -6.70
N THR A 211 5.84 -0.77 -7.75
CA THR A 211 4.38 -0.58 -7.71
C THR A 211 3.61 -1.87 -7.46
N ALA A 212 4.20 -3.04 -7.76
CA ALA A 212 3.59 -4.34 -7.44
C ALA A 212 3.43 -4.56 -5.93
N SER A 213 4.42 -4.16 -5.13
CA SER A 213 4.32 -4.28 -3.67
C SER A 213 3.24 -3.36 -3.10
N LEU A 214 3.18 -2.11 -3.56
CA LEU A 214 2.13 -1.17 -3.15
C LEU A 214 0.73 -1.69 -3.49
N ASN A 215 0.54 -2.29 -4.67
CA ASN A 215 -0.73 -2.90 -5.06
C ASN A 215 -1.15 -4.06 -4.14
N ARG A 216 -0.19 -4.86 -3.63
CA ARG A 216 -0.49 -5.92 -2.64
C ARG A 216 -0.97 -5.30 -1.33
N GLU A 217 -0.28 -4.28 -0.83
CA GLU A 217 -0.65 -3.59 0.42
C GLU A 217 -2.03 -2.93 0.34
N LEU A 218 -2.32 -2.22 -0.76
CA LEU A 218 -3.64 -1.60 -1.00
C LEU A 218 -4.77 -2.62 -0.95
N ARG A 219 -4.56 -3.80 -1.55
CA ARG A 219 -5.54 -4.89 -1.59
C ARG A 219 -5.68 -5.59 -0.23
N ALA A 220 -4.57 -5.82 0.47
CA ALA A 220 -4.59 -6.41 1.81
C ALA A 220 -5.34 -5.50 2.80
N GLU A 221 -5.07 -4.20 2.76
CA GLU A 221 -5.80 -3.18 3.51
C GLU A 221 -7.29 -3.16 3.15
N GLY A 222 -7.61 -3.15 1.85
CA GLY A 222 -8.99 -3.20 1.37
C GLY A 222 -9.74 -4.44 1.85
N ARG A 223 -9.11 -5.61 1.88
CA ARG A 223 -9.71 -6.86 2.41
C ARG A 223 -10.01 -6.75 3.90
N ARG A 224 -9.09 -6.22 4.72
CA ARG A 224 -9.31 -6.02 6.16
C ARG A 224 -10.48 -5.08 6.42
N VAL A 225 -10.56 -3.97 5.68
CA VAL A 225 -11.65 -2.99 5.80
C VAL A 225 -12.99 -3.60 5.40
N LEU A 226 -13.05 -4.29 4.25
CA LEU A 226 -14.28 -4.95 3.79
C LEU A 226 -14.75 -6.01 4.78
N ALA A 227 -13.84 -6.82 5.33
CA ALA A 227 -14.16 -7.80 6.37
C ALA A 227 -14.73 -7.14 7.64
N ALA A 228 -14.14 -6.03 8.11
CA ALA A 228 -14.66 -5.27 9.24
C ALA A 228 -16.03 -4.63 8.97
N ALA A 229 -16.32 -4.32 7.70
CA ALA A 229 -17.64 -3.87 7.24
C ALA A 229 -18.65 -5.03 7.05
N GLY A 230 -18.26 -6.28 7.30
CA GLY A 230 -19.10 -7.47 7.08
C GLY A 230 -19.31 -7.82 5.60
N ILE A 231 -18.44 -7.35 4.71
CA ILE A 231 -18.53 -7.57 3.27
C ILE A 231 -17.45 -8.57 2.86
N GLU A 232 -17.86 -9.76 2.42
CA GLU A 232 -16.98 -10.81 1.91
C GLU A 232 -16.84 -10.68 0.38
N PRO A 233 -15.75 -10.08 -0.16
CA PRO A 233 -15.60 -9.86 -1.59
C PRO A 233 -15.47 -11.18 -2.35
N VAL A 234 -16.14 -11.29 -3.50
CA VAL A 234 -16.06 -12.45 -4.39
C VAL A 234 -14.81 -12.35 -5.28
N ASP A 235 -14.12 -13.46 -5.53
CA ASP A 235 -13.20 -13.55 -6.68
C ASP A 235 -14.02 -13.70 -7.96
N LEU A 236 -14.01 -12.66 -8.80
CA LEU A 236 -14.82 -12.60 -10.01
C LEU A 236 -14.48 -13.71 -11.02
N ARG A 237 -13.23 -14.16 -11.08
CA ARG A 237 -12.81 -15.18 -12.04
C ARG A 237 -13.26 -16.56 -11.58
N GLU A 238 -13.11 -16.84 -10.30
CA GLU A 238 -13.45 -18.15 -9.72
C GLU A 238 -14.96 -18.36 -9.59
N ALA A 239 -15.71 -17.30 -9.23
CA ALA A 239 -17.15 -17.42 -8.99
C ALA A 239 -18.01 -17.25 -10.25
N SER A 240 -17.46 -16.69 -11.33
CA SER A 240 -18.23 -16.42 -12.55
C SER A 240 -18.59 -17.71 -13.28
N GLU A 241 -19.87 -17.85 -13.64
CA GLU A 241 -20.35 -18.92 -14.52
C GLU A 241 -19.95 -18.68 -15.99
N ILE A 242 -19.61 -17.44 -16.31
CA ILE A 242 -19.14 -17.03 -17.64
C ILE A 242 -17.62 -17.09 -17.64
N ASP A 243 -17.03 -17.67 -18.69
CA ASP A 243 -15.59 -17.59 -18.90
C ASP A 243 -15.16 -16.12 -19.06
N THR A 244 -14.51 -15.60 -18.03
CA THR A 244 -14.03 -14.21 -18.00
C THR A 244 -12.98 -13.93 -19.08
N SER A 245 -12.33 -14.95 -19.63
CA SER A 245 -11.35 -14.81 -20.69
C SER A 245 -11.96 -14.26 -21.99
N ALA A 246 -13.23 -14.53 -22.24
CA ALA A 246 -13.98 -14.06 -23.41
C ALA A 246 -14.09 -12.52 -23.48
N ALA A 247 -13.96 -11.82 -22.36
CA ALA A 247 -13.95 -10.36 -22.29
C ALA A 247 -12.54 -9.78 -22.02
N ASN A 248 -11.48 -10.59 -22.12
CA ASN A 248 -10.12 -10.09 -22.05
C ASN A 248 -9.85 -9.09 -23.19
N PRO A 249 -9.06 -8.04 -22.97
CA PRO A 249 -8.71 -7.10 -24.02
C PRO A 249 -7.95 -7.79 -25.15
N ALA A 250 -8.42 -7.63 -26.38
CA ALA A 250 -7.73 -7.96 -27.61
C ALA A 250 -7.30 -6.68 -28.34
N GLU A 251 -6.27 -6.79 -29.18
CA GLU A 251 -5.76 -5.68 -29.96
C GLU A 251 -6.79 -5.22 -31.00
N ILE A 252 -6.94 -3.91 -31.16
CA ILE A 252 -7.62 -3.30 -32.29
C ILE A 252 -6.53 -2.61 -33.11
N PRO A 253 -6.30 -2.99 -34.38
CA PRO A 253 -5.23 -2.42 -35.19
C PRO A 253 -5.23 -0.89 -35.18
N GLY A 254 -4.07 -0.31 -34.84
CA GLY A 254 -3.88 1.15 -34.76
C GLY A 254 -4.51 1.83 -33.54
N ARG A 255 -5.10 1.08 -32.60
CA ARG A 255 -5.79 1.62 -31.41
C ARG A 255 -5.34 0.89 -30.13
N PRO A 256 -4.10 1.11 -29.66
CA PRO A 256 -3.58 0.47 -28.45
C PRO A 256 -4.37 0.92 -27.21
N ARG A 257 -4.45 0.06 -26.20
CA ARG A 257 -5.16 0.36 -24.96
C ARG A 257 -4.39 1.37 -24.10
N ALA A 258 -5.04 2.45 -23.71
CA ALA A 258 -4.47 3.54 -22.91
C ALA A 258 -4.44 3.27 -21.38
N GLY A 259 -4.28 2.01 -20.96
CA GLY A 259 -4.24 1.61 -19.53
C GLY A 259 -5.60 1.57 -18.82
N SER A 260 -5.60 1.75 -17.50
CA SER A 260 -6.82 1.74 -16.66
C SER A 260 -7.77 2.92 -16.93
N SER A 261 -9.03 2.82 -16.49
CA SER A 261 -10.01 3.92 -16.62
C SER A 261 -9.57 5.20 -15.91
N THR A 262 -8.85 5.07 -14.80
CA THR A 262 -8.31 6.18 -14.03
C THR A 262 -7.15 6.85 -14.78
N ARG A 263 -6.23 6.07 -15.35
CA ARG A 263 -5.13 6.58 -16.19
C ARG A 263 -5.65 7.37 -17.38
N GLN A 264 -6.66 6.83 -18.07
CA GLN A 264 -7.31 7.51 -19.18
C GLN A 264 -8.01 8.81 -18.75
N SER A 265 -8.59 8.85 -17.55
CA SER A 265 -9.27 10.04 -17.02
C SER A 265 -8.27 11.14 -16.66
N LEU A 266 -7.12 10.76 -16.08
CA LEU A 266 -6.01 11.67 -15.81
C LEU A 266 -5.43 12.22 -17.12
N ALA A 267 -5.24 11.38 -18.13
CA ALA A 267 -4.74 11.79 -19.45
C ALA A 267 -5.62 12.83 -20.15
N ARG A 268 -6.94 12.79 -19.94
CA ARG A 268 -7.89 13.76 -20.49
C ARG A 268 -7.92 15.10 -19.75
N GLY A 269 -7.24 15.23 -18.61
CA GLY A 269 -7.20 16.48 -17.85
C GLY A 269 -8.55 16.92 -17.30
N ALA A 270 -9.42 15.97 -16.90
CA ALA A 270 -10.78 16.26 -16.45
C ALA A 270 -10.89 17.01 -15.10
N GLY A 271 -9.76 17.41 -14.49
CA GLY A 271 -9.66 18.09 -13.20
C GLY A 271 -10.07 17.26 -11.97
N SER A 272 -10.76 16.14 -12.18
CA SER A 272 -11.15 15.18 -11.15
C SER A 272 -11.08 13.74 -11.70
N VAL A 273 -10.88 12.78 -10.80
CA VAL A 273 -10.83 11.35 -11.11
C VAL A 273 -11.57 10.56 -10.04
N GLU A 274 -11.94 9.33 -10.37
CA GLU A 274 -12.78 8.43 -9.55
C GLU A 274 -12.13 7.93 -8.23
N GLY A 275 -10.98 8.48 -7.82
CA GLY A 275 -10.20 8.03 -6.67
C GLY A 275 -10.96 8.03 -5.34
N ASP A 276 -11.80 9.05 -5.11
CA ASP A 276 -12.60 9.17 -3.89
C ASP A 276 -13.67 8.08 -3.73
N TYR A 277 -14.08 7.45 -4.84
CA TYR A 277 -15.09 6.39 -4.87
C TYR A 277 -14.49 5.00 -5.08
N LEU A 278 -13.15 4.92 -5.16
CA LEU A 278 -12.38 3.67 -5.21
C LEU A 278 -11.53 3.53 -3.95
N ASN A 279 -10.30 4.05 -3.94
CA ASN A 279 -9.45 4.05 -2.74
C ASN A 279 -10.13 4.82 -1.60
N GLY A 280 -10.82 5.93 -1.91
CA GLY A 280 -11.59 6.68 -0.92
C GLY A 280 -12.78 5.92 -0.33
N GLU A 281 -13.37 4.95 -1.04
CA GLU A 281 -14.40 4.07 -0.48
C GLU A 281 -13.81 3.18 0.62
N ILE A 282 -12.60 2.66 0.42
CA ILE A 282 -11.87 1.92 1.46
C ILE A 282 -11.54 2.83 2.64
N VAL A 283 -11.09 4.06 2.40
CA VAL A 283 -10.82 5.04 3.46
C VAL A 283 -12.09 5.38 4.26
N LEU A 284 -13.23 5.57 3.58
CA LEU A 284 -14.52 5.82 4.21
C LEU A 284 -14.92 4.65 5.13
N LEU A 285 -14.92 3.43 4.59
CA LEU A 285 -15.26 2.23 5.36
C LEU A 285 -14.28 2.01 6.52
N GLY A 286 -12.97 2.24 6.31
CA GLY A 286 -11.97 2.15 7.37
C GLY A 286 -12.27 3.09 8.54
N ARG A 287 -12.63 4.34 8.24
CA ARG A 287 -13.04 5.32 9.27
C ARG A 287 -14.32 4.91 10.01
N LEU A 288 -15.32 4.39 9.29
CA LEU A 288 -16.59 3.94 9.88
C LEU A 288 -16.42 2.72 10.79
N HIS A 289 -15.47 1.84 10.48
CA HIS A 289 -15.26 0.56 11.17
C HIS A 289 -13.99 0.51 12.02
N GLY A 290 -13.30 1.64 12.22
CA GLY A 290 -12.10 1.73 13.07
C GLY A 290 -10.88 0.97 12.54
N VAL A 291 -10.80 0.73 11.23
CA VAL A 291 -9.65 0.05 10.60
C VAL A 291 -8.76 1.10 9.91
N PRO A 292 -7.46 1.21 10.27
CA PRO A 292 -6.54 2.13 9.61
C PRO A 292 -6.39 1.84 8.12
N THR A 293 -6.38 2.89 7.30
CA THR A 293 -6.22 2.80 5.84
C THR A 293 -5.08 3.65 5.27
N PRO A 294 -3.85 3.54 5.81
CA PRO A 294 -2.75 4.40 5.40
C PRO A 294 -2.40 4.30 3.91
N PHE A 295 -2.42 3.10 3.31
CA PHE A 295 -2.01 2.92 1.92
C PHE A 295 -3.05 3.52 0.97
N ASN A 296 -4.34 3.20 1.17
CA ASN A 296 -5.40 3.74 0.33
C ASN A 296 -5.54 5.26 0.52
N ALA A 297 -5.35 5.79 1.73
CA ALA A 297 -5.38 7.23 1.97
C ALA A 297 -4.24 7.98 1.27
N ALA A 298 -3.01 7.46 1.34
CA ALA A 298 -1.85 8.08 0.69
C ALA A 298 -2.02 8.13 -0.83
N VAL A 299 -2.44 7.01 -1.43
CA VAL A 299 -2.65 6.91 -2.88
C VAL A 299 -3.84 7.75 -3.33
N GLN A 300 -4.96 7.76 -2.59
CA GLN A 300 -6.11 8.64 -2.86
C GLN A 300 -5.66 10.11 -2.89
N ARG A 301 -4.94 10.56 -1.86
CA ARG A 301 -4.46 11.94 -1.75
C ARG A 301 -3.53 12.30 -2.90
N ARG A 302 -2.57 11.45 -3.23
CA ARG A 302 -1.61 11.70 -4.31
C ARG A 302 -2.28 11.76 -5.68
N LEU A 303 -3.28 10.90 -5.92
CA LEU A 303 -4.08 10.89 -7.14
C LEU A 303 -4.91 12.17 -7.28
N ALA A 304 -5.54 12.65 -6.19
CA ALA A 304 -6.27 13.91 -6.19
C ALA A 304 -5.37 15.11 -6.54
N LEU A 305 -4.16 15.15 -5.96
CA LEU A 305 -3.17 16.18 -6.29
C LEU A 305 -2.75 16.12 -7.76
N ALA A 306 -2.45 14.93 -8.28
CA ALA A 306 -2.11 14.75 -9.70
C ALA A 306 -3.20 15.29 -10.63
N ALA A 307 -4.45 14.93 -10.36
CA ALA A 307 -5.60 15.37 -11.15
C ALA A 307 -5.79 16.90 -11.09
N SER A 308 -5.68 17.51 -9.90
CA SER A 308 -5.81 18.96 -9.74
C SER A 308 -4.71 19.76 -10.45
N ARG A 309 -3.52 19.17 -10.58
CA ARG A 309 -2.33 19.79 -11.19
C ARG A 309 -2.21 19.51 -12.69
N GLY A 310 -3.07 18.66 -13.23
CA GLY A 310 -2.96 18.20 -14.63
C GLY A 310 -1.66 17.43 -14.89
N GLU A 311 -1.16 16.69 -13.89
CA GLU A 311 0.05 15.88 -14.05
C GLU A 311 -0.15 14.79 -15.12
N ALA A 312 0.90 14.54 -15.91
CA ALA A 312 0.84 13.51 -16.94
C ALA A 312 0.77 12.10 -16.29
N PRO A 313 0.03 11.15 -16.87
CA PRO A 313 -0.03 9.80 -16.32
C PRO A 313 1.34 9.12 -16.27
N GLY A 314 1.65 8.46 -15.16
CA GLY A 314 2.95 7.79 -14.94
C GLY A 314 4.11 8.73 -14.59
N SER A 315 3.85 10.03 -14.36
CA SER A 315 4.90 11.03 -14.06
C SER A 315 5.19 11.21 -12.56
N ALA A 316 4.41 10.61 -11.66
CA ALA A 316 4.59 10.78 -10.23
C ALA A 316 5.78 9.95 -9.73
N ASP A 317 6.45 10.43 -8.68
CA ASP A 317 7.49 9.68 -7.98
C ASP A 317 6.88 8.92 -6.78
N PRO A 318 7.01 7.58 -6.71
CA PRO A 318 6.53 6.79 -5.57
C PRO A 318 7.09 7.24 -4.21
N SER A 319 8.27 7.86 -4.16
CA SER A 319 8.86 8.39 -2.91
C SER A 319 8.03 9.51 -2.27
N GLN A 320 7.15 10.15 -3.06
CA GLN A 320 6.25 11.21 -2.60
C GLN A 320 4.99 10.68 -1.90
N LEU A 321 4.79 9.36 -1.86
CA LEU A 321 3.70 8.79 -1.09
C LEU A 321 4.04 8.87 0.40
N ASP A 322 3.17 9.55 1.13
CA ASP A 322 3.19 9.62 2.59
C ASP A 322 2.65 8.30 3.17
N LEU A 323 3.44 7.23 2.99
CA LEU A 323 3.14 5.91 3.53
C LEU A 323 3.69 5.81 4.95
N PRO A 324 2.98 5.13 5.87
CA PRO A 324 3.54 4.79 7.16
C PRO A 324 4.78 3.93 6.93
N ARG A 325 5.91 4.37 7.48
CA ARG A 325 7.09 3.53 7.55
C ARG A 325 6.75 2.30 8.40
N PRO A 326 7.28 1.11 8.08
CA PRO A 326 7.16 -0.04 8.98
C PRO A 326 7.59 0.40 10.38
N SER A 327 6.73 0.19 11.38
CA SER A 327 7.04 0.61 12.74
C SER A 327 8.37 -0.03 13.15
N VAL A 328 9.29 0.76 13.71
CA VAL A 328 10.53 0.24 14.30
C VAL A 328 10.22 -0.44 15.64
N LEU A 329 9.14 -0.02 16.31
CA LEU A 329 8.79 -0.42 17.66
C LEU A 329 7.51 -1.26 17.72
N ILE A 330 7.42 -2.11 18.74
CA ILE A 330 6.19 -2.78 19.17
C ILE A 330 6.03 -2.59 20.68
N SER A 331 4.80 -2.35 21.15
CA SER A 331 4.50 -2.29 22.59
C SER A 331 4.29 -3.68 23.16
N ALA A 332 4.47 -3.85 24.48
CA ALA A 332 4.22 -5.13 25.15
C ALA A 332 2.78 -5.62 24.96
N ASP A 333 1.79 -4.72 24.96
CA ASP A 333 0.39 -5.06 24.74
C ASP A 333 0.12 -5.58 23.32
N GLU A 334 0.73 -4.93 22.32
CA GLU A 334 0.61 -5.36 20.92
C GLU A 334 1.36 -6.66 20.67
N LEU A 335 2.54 -6.84 21.29
CA LEU A 335 3.27 -8.08 21.23
C LEU A 335 2.47 -9.23 21.82
N GLN A 336 1.87 -9.06 23.00
CA GLN A 336 1.00 -10.08 23.60
C GLN A 336 -0.14 -10.48 22.65
N ARG A 337 -0.84 -9.52 22.05
CA ARG A 337 -1.92 -9.80 21.08
C ARG A 337 -1.43 -10.61 19.88
N GLN A 338 -0.22 -10.31 19.38
CA GLN A 338 0.35 -11.04 18.24
C GLN A 338 0.79 -12.45 18.64
N LEU A 339 1.33 -12.63 19.85
CA LEU A 339 1.68 -13.95 20.39
C LEU A 339 0.44 -14.85 20.53
N ASP A 340 -0.72 -14.28 20.84
CA ASP A 340 -1.99 -14.99 20.93
C ASP A 340 -2.66 -15.27 19.56
N SER A 341 -2.06 -14.82 18.47
CA SER A 341 -2.61 -14.97 17.11
C SER A 341 -2.21 -16.29 16.45
N SER A 342 -2.82 -16.60 15.30
CA SER A 342 -2.45 -17.79 14.50
C SER A 342 -1.09 -17.69 13.82
N ALA A 343 -0.43 -16.52 13.86
CA ALA A 343 0.87 -16.27 13.22
C ALA A 343 1.73 -15.37 14.12
N PRO A 344 2.23 -15.89 15.26
CA PRO A 344 3.04 -15.12 16.19
C PRO A 344 4.39 -14.74 15.57
N PRO A 345 4.99 -13.59 15.96
CA PRO A 345 6.31 -13.20 15.51
C PRO A 345 7.39 -14.13 16.08
N VAL A 346 8.52 -14.22 15.38
CA VAL A 346 9.75 -14.82 15.94
C VAL A 346 10.33 -13.85 16.97
N LEU A 347 10.50 -14.31 18.20
CA LEU A 347 11.04 -13.51 19.30
C LEU A 347 12.54 -13.77 19.47
N LEU A 348 13.34 -12.71 19.41
CA LEU A 348 14.79 -12.77 19.58
C LEU A 348 15.20 -12.04 20.87
N ASP A 349 15.80 -12.77 21.80
CA ASP A 349 16.42 -12.21 23.00
C ASP A 349 17.91 -11.98 22.74
N VAL A 350 18.31 -10.71 22.69
CA VAL A 350 19.69 -10.30 22.36
C VAL A 350 20.32 -9.64 23.58
N ARG A 351 20.26 -10.30 24.73
CA ARG A 351 20.90 -9.78 25.95
C ARG A 351 22.41 -9.88 25.89
N TRP A 352 23.02 -8.72 25.68
CA TRP A 352 24.46 -8.51 25.72
C TRP A 352 24.78 -7.19 26.40
N ALA A 353 25.81 -7.17 27.24
CA ALA A 353 26.35 -5.95 27.83
C ALA A 353 27.87 -6.02 27.81
N LEU A 354 28.51 -4.89 27.49
CA LEU A 354 29.96 -4.83 27.44
C LEU A 354 30.56 -5.18 28.82
N GLY A 355 31.41 -6.21 28.85
CA GLY A 355 32.07 -6.68 30.08
C GLY A 355 31.26 -7.70 30.88
N ASP A 356 30.06 -8.06 30.43
CA ASP A 356 29.24 -9.12 31.03
C ASP A 356 29.10 -10.32 30.08
N PRO A 357 29.77 -11.45 30.35
CA PRO A 357 29.71 -12.64 29.51
C PRO A 357 28.46 -13.52 29.79
N ASN A 358 27.58 -13.13 30.70
CA ASN A 358 26.52 -14.01 31.22
C ASN A 358 25.16 -13.85 30.53
N GLY A 359 25.09 -13.23 29.35
CA GLY A 359 23.85 -12.99 28.59
C GLY A 359 22.95 -14.24 28.48
N HIS A 360 23.54 -15.37 28.09
CA HIS A 360 22.81 -16.64 28.01
C HIS A 360 22.28 -17.12 29.36
N ARG A 361 23.02 -16.91 30.46
CA ARG A 361 22.52 -17.28 31.80
C ARG A 361 21.30 -16.43 32.18
N HIS A 362 21.35 -15.13 31.90
CA HIS A 362 20.20 -14.25 32.12
C HIS A 362 18.97 -14.71 31.31
N TYR A 363 19.18 -15.20 30.08
CA TYR A 363 18.13 -15.86 29.30
C TYR A 363 17.51 -17.06 30.00
N LEU A 364 18.33 -17.98 30.49
CA LEU A 364 17.85 -19.16 31.21
C LEU A 364 17.09 -18.79 32.50
N ASP A 365 17.47 -17.68 33.15
CA ASP A 365 16.84 -17.24 34.40
C ASP A 365 15.44 -16.62 34.19
N GLY A 366 15.12 -16.17 32.97
CA GLY A 366 13.81 -15.60 32.64
C GLY A 366 13.79 -14.87 31.29
N HIS A 367 12.92 -15.27 30.37
CA HIS A 367 12.75 -14.68 29.03
C HIS A 367 11.29 -14.64 28.59
N LEU A 368 10.96 -13.85 27.56
CA LEU A 368 9.62 -13.82 26.98
C LEU A 368 9.21 -15.20 26.47
N PRO A 369 7.95 -15.62 26.63
CA PRO A 369 7.50 -16.94 26.18
C PRO A 369 7.75 -17.19 24.69
N GLY A 370 8.47 -18.27 24.37
CA GLY A 370 8.82 -18.63 23.00
C GLY A 370 9.98 -17.84 22.39
N ALA A 371 10.69 -17.01 23.16
CA ALA A 371 11.90 -16.34 22.70
C ALA A 371 13.06 -17.30 22.43
N VAL A 372 13.93 -16.92 21.50
CA VAL A 372 15.18 -17.60 21.18
C VAL A 372 16.34 -16.68 21.59
N TYR A 373 17.29 -17.22 22.35
CA TYR A 373 18.53 -16.51 22.66
C TYR A 373 19.37 -16.34 21.41
N VAL A 374 19.84 -15.12 21.17
CA VAL A 374 20.73 -14.75 20.07
C VAL A 374 22.02 -14.20 20.64
N ASP A 375 23.11 -14.89 20.34
CA ASP A 375 24.43 -14.49 20.83
C ASP A 375 25.03 -13.40 19.94
N LEU A 376 25.26 -12.22 20.51
CA LEU A 376 25.73 -11.06 19.75
C LEU A 376 27.11 -11.30 19.12
N ASP A 377 28.04 -11.87 19.88
CA ASP A 377 29.44 -12.01 19.48
C ASP A 377 29.62 -13.09 18.41
N THR A 378 28.82 -14.16 18.45
CA THR A 378 28.99 -15.32 17.55
C THR A 378 27.97 -15.39 16.42
N GLU A 379 26.79 -14.76 16.56
CA GLU A 379 25.74 -14.84 15.54
C GLU A 379 25.41 -13.48 14.88
N LEU A 380 25.76 -12.35 15.52
CA LEU A 380 25.51 -11.00 14.99
C LEU A 380 26.80 -10.24 14.62
N ALA A 381 27.94 -10.92 14.67
CA ALA A 381 29.24 -10.38 14.31
C ALA A 381 30.14 -11.45 13.68
N ALA A 382 31.07 -11.02 12.83
CA ALA A 382 32.22 -11.85 12.45
C ALA A 382 33.33 -11.75 13.52
N PRO A 383 34.37 -12.62 13.49
CA PRO A 383 35.49 -12.53 14.42
C PRO A 383 36.17 -11.15 14.41
N PRO A 384 36.56 -10.61 15.58
CA PRO A 384 37.15 -9.28 15.67
C PRO A 384 38.53 -9.20 15.01
N SER A 385 38.85 -8.06 14.41
CA SER A 385 40.20 -7.77 13.91
C SER A 385 40.53 -6.28 14.00
N PRO A 386 41.80 -5.87 14.13
CA PRO A 386 42.16 -4.45 14.05
C PRO A 386 41.73 -3.78 12.74
N ALA A 387 41.68 -4.56 11.65
CA ALA A 387 41.31 -4.08 10.33
C ALA A 387 39.81 -3.85 10.15
N GLU A 388 38.95 -4.51 10.92
CA GLU A 388 37.49 -4.47 10.74
C GLU A 388 36.72 -4.07 12.02
N GLY A 389 37.41 -3.92 13.15
CA GLY A 389 36.85 -3.57 14.45
C GLY A 389 36.44 -4.79 15.30
N ARG A 390 35.83 -4.52 16.46
CA ARG A 390 35.41 -5.56 17.43
C ARG A 390 34.15 -6.34 17.08
N HIS A 391 33.21 -5.78 16.31
CA HIS A 391 32.03 -6.49 15.83
C HIS A 391 31.78 -6.22 14.33
N PRO A 392 32.65 -6.72 13.44
CA PRO A 392 32.44 -6.62 12.00
C PRO A 392 31.09 -7.23 11.58
N LEU A 393 30.60 -6.88 10.40
CA LEU A 393 29.40 -7.50 9.87
C LEU A 393 29.63 -9.02 9.68
N PRO A 394 28.66 -9.87 10.05
CA PRO A 394 28.79 -11.31 9.83
C PRO A 394 28.80 -11.63 8.33
N ASP A 395 29.42 -12.75 7.97
CA ASP A 395 29.23 -13.35 6.66
C ASP A 395 27.73 -13.65 6.43
N LEU A 396 27.25 -13.40 5.21
CA LEU A 396 25.82 -13.50 4.90
C LEU A 396 25.30 -14.94 5.08
N ASP A 397 26.09 -15.95 4.72
CA ASP A 397 25.68 -17.35 4.85
C ASP A 397 25.65 -17.76 6.33
N ALA A 398 26.57 -17.24 7.14
CA ALA A 398 26.57 -17.44 8.59
C ALA A 398 25.34 -16.79 9.26
N LEU A 399 25.02 -15.53 8.89
CA LEU A 399 23.83 -14.84 9.38
C LEU A 399 22.54 -15.54 8.93
N GLN A 400 22.48 -16.02 7.69
CA GLN A 400 21.32 -16.77 7.18
C GLN A 400 21.16 -18.09 7.93
N ALA A 401 22.26 -18.80 8.19
CA ALA A 401 22.22 -20.04 8.97
C ALA A 401 21.72 -19.78 10.41
N ALA A 402 22.15 -18.68 11.04
CA ALA A 402 21.65 -18.27 12.35
C ALA A 402 20.16 -17.89 12.31
N ALA A 403 19.75 -17.05 11.36
CA ALA A 403 18.35 -16.66 11.17
C ALA A 403 17.41 -17.85 10.98
N ARG A 404 17.84 -18.87 10.22
CA ARG A 404 17.09 -20.12 10.08
C ARG A 404 17.05 -20.90 11.40
N ARG A 405 18.15 -20.98 12.17
CA ARG A 405 18.15 -21.61 13.50
C ARG A 405 17.23 -20.90 14.49
N TRP A 406 17.03 -19.59 14.36
CA TRP A 406 16.05 -18.86 15.17
C TRP A 406 14.60 -19.11 14.74
N GLY A 407 14.37 -19.83 13.64
CA GLY A 407 13.04 -20.15 13.11
C GLY A 407 12.50 -19.13 12.11
N ILE A 408 13.30 -18.18 11.62
CA ILE A 408 12.85 -17.15 10.69
C ILE A 408 12.57 -17.77 9.31
N ARG A 409 11.34 -17.58 8.83
CA ARG A 409 10.85 -17.99 7.51
C ARG A 409 10.63 -16.80 6.59
N GLU A 410 10.52 -17.05 5.29
CA GLU A 410 10.14 -16.01 4.33
C GLU A 410 8.79 -15.38 4.72
N GLY A 411 8.74 -14.05 4.79
CA GLY A 411 7.57 -13.30 5.24
C GLY A 411 7.31 -13.29 6.76
N SER A 412 8.22 -13.83 7.59
CA SER A 412 8.08 -13.78 9.04
C SER A 412 8.08 -12.37 9.59
N SER A 413 7.26 -12.15 10.62
CA SER A 413 7.42 -11.02 11.53
C SER A 413 8.45 -11.37 12.60
N VAL A 414 9.36 -10.45 12.92
CA VAL A 414 10.42 -10.64 13.92
C VAL A 414 10.37 -9.52 14.94
N VAL A 415 10.46 -9.87 16.22
CA VAL A 415 10.59 -8.92 17.33
C VAL A 415 11.86 -9.23 18.10
N ALA A 416 12.79 -8.27 18.16
CA ALA A 416 13.99 -8.36 18.97
C ALA A 416 13.84 -7.53 20.25
N TYR A 417 14.44 -7.98 21.35
CA TYR A 417 14.48 -7.25 22.60
C TYR A 417 15.74 -7.58 23.41
N ASP A 418 16.06 -6.72 24.37
CA ASP A 418 17.07 -6.97 25.39
C ASP A 418 16.59 -6.42 26.74
N ASN A 419 17.48 -6.30 27.72
CA ASN A 419 17.21 -5.72 29.04
C ASN A 419 17.97 -4.41 29.30
N SER A 420 18.46 -3.74 28.24
CA SER A 420 19.34 -2.58 28.33
C SER A 420 18.93 -1.45 27.40
N GLY A 421 17.62 -1.33 27.11
CA GLY A 421 17.07 -0.24 26.29
C GLY A 421 17.24 -0.48 24.79
N ASN A 422 17.25 -1.73 24.34
CA ASN A 422 17.46 -2.15 22.95
C ASN A 422 18.86 -1.85 22.38
N LEU A 423 19.86 -1.60 23.22
CA LEU A 423 21.24 -1.31 22.76
C LEU A 423 21.84 -2.47 21.95
N ALA A 424 21.58 -3.72 22.35
CA ALA A 424 22.06 -4.91 21.67
C ALA A 424 21.02 -5.47 20.70
N ALA A 425 19.74 -5.45 21.07
CA ALA A 425 18.63 -5.89 20.21
C ALA A 425 18.56 -5.12 18.89
N ALA A 426 18.90 -3.83 18.90
CA ALA A 426 18.96 -3.02 17.69
C ALA A 426 19.98 -3.54 16.66
N ARG A 427 21.02 -4.27 17.08
CA ARG A 427 21.98 -4.90 16.16
C ARG A 427 21.31 -6.01 15.34
N ALA A 428 20.51 -6.87 15.98
CA ALA A 428 19.73 -7.89 15.29
C ALA A 428 18.69 -7.25 14.35
N TRP A 429 18.00 -6.22 14.84
CA TRP A 429 17.07 -5.44 14.03
C TRP A 429 17.75 -4.89 12.77
N TRP A 430 18.89 -4.22 12.92
CA TRP A 430 19.60 -3.60 11.80
C TRP A 430 20.11 -4.66 10.81
N LEU A 431 20.72 -5.75 11.28
CA LEU A 431 21.25 -6.80 10.42
C LEU A 431 20.15 -7.49 9.60
N LEU A 432 19.03 -7.86 10.23
CA LEU A 432 17.93 -8.50 9.52
C LEU A 432 17.29 -7.57 8.49
N ARG A 433 17.15 -6.28 8.81
CA ARG A 433 16.67 -5.25 7.88
C ARG A 433 17.65 -5.04 6.73
N TRP A 434 18.94 -4.92 7.02
CA TRP A 434 20.02 -4.82 6.03
C TRP A 434 20.05 -6.03 5.09
N ALA A 435 19.71 -7.21 5.62
CA ALA A 435 19.62 -8.48 4.93
C ALA A 435 18.25 -8.77 4.28
N GLY A 436 17.33 -7.79 4.26
CA GLY A 436 16.09 -7.86 3.47
C GLY A 436 14.85 -8.41 4.20
N VAL A 437 14.90 -8.65 5.51
CA VAL A 437 13.71 -9.03 6.29
C VAL A 437 12.81 -7.80 6.48
N ALA A 438 11.57 -7.88 5.99
CA ALA A 438 10.69 -6.72 5.83
C ALA A 438 9.96 -6.28 7.11
N ASP A 439 9.74 -7.17 8.08
CA ASP A 439 9.07 -6.87 9.35
C ASP A 439 9.96 -7.28 10.53
N VAL A 440 10.76 -6.33 11.00
CA VAL A 440 11.64 -6.50 12.16
C VAL A 440 11.40 -5.32 13.08
N ARG A 441 11.03 -5.60 14.32
CA ARG A 441 10.62 -4.61 15.33
C ARG A 441 11.39 -4.79 16.62
N LEU A 442 11.50 -3.73 17.41
CA LEU A 442 12.07 -3.73 18.75
C LEU A 442 10.95 -3.65 19.78
N LEU A 443 11.00 -4.47 20.84
CA LEU A 443 10.10 -4.30 21.98
C LEU A 443 10.48 -3.01 22.70
N ASP A 444 9.61 -2.00 22.64
CA ASP A 444 9.88 -0.70 23.24
C ASP A 444 9.94 -0.80 24.77
N GLY A 445 11.07 -0.43 25.36
CA GLY A 445 11.40 -0.62 26.77
C GLY A 445 11.94 -2.02 27.12
N GLY A 446 12.16 -2.88 26.13
CA GLY A 446 12.78 -4.21 26.30
C GLY A 446 12.02 -5.12 27.27
N LEU A 447 12.75 -6.01 27.94
CA LEU A 447 12.20 -6.98 28.88
C LEU A 447 11.45 -6.30 30.05
N ALA A 448 11.92 -5.15 30.53
CA ALA A 448 11.27 -4.42 31.62
C ALA A 448 9.84 -3.96 31.25
N ALA A 449 9.62 -3.59 29.98
CA ALA A 449 8.30 -3.21 29.48
C ALA A 449 7.30 -4.37 29.43
N TRP A 450 7.75 -5.62 29.52
CA TRP A 450 6.87 -6.78 29.61
C TRP A 450 6.05 -6.80 30.90
N GLY A 451 6.57 -6.16 31.97
CA GLY A 451 5.91 -6.03 33.26
C GLY A 451 5.72 -7.39 33.95
N ASP A 452 4.61 -7.55 34.66
CA ASP A 452 4.28 -8.74 35.45
C ASP A 452 3.76 -9.92 34.61
N ARG A 453 3.87 -9.84 33.29
CA ARG A 453 3.45 -10.93 32.39
C ARG A 453 4.36 -12.15 32.56
N PRO A 454 3.85 -13.37 32.28
CA PRO A 454 4.63 -14.59 32.43
C PRO A 454 5.95 -14.56 31.63
N LEU A 455 7.00 -15.06 32.27
CA LEU A 455 8.29 -15.37 31.65
C LEU A 455 8.49 -16.89 31.63
N GLU A 456 9.20 -17.37 30.63
CA GLU A 456 9.75 -18.73 30.57
C GLU A 456 11.15 -18.78 31.18
N THR A 457 11.55 -19.95 31.67
CA THR A 457 12.90 -20.20 32.21
C THR A 457 13.49 -21.46 31.57
N GLY A 458 14.81 -21.62 31.67
CA GLY A 458 15.54 -22.71 31.01
C GLY A 458 15.75 -22.45 29.53
N PHE A 459 15.98 -23.52 28.75
CA PHE A 459 16.43 -23.43 27.36
C PHE A 459 15.40 -22.88 26.36
N GLY A 460 14.18 -22.55 26.81
CA GLY A 460 13.08 -22.11 25.95
C GLY A 460 12.71 -23.16 24.89
N ARG A 461 12.07 -22.71 23.81
CA ARG A 461 11.68 -23.57 22.69
C ARG A 461 12.82 -23.66 21.67
N ASN A 462 13.15 -24.88 21.22
CA ASN A 462 14.03 -25.07 20.06
C ASN A 462 13.17 -24.99 18.78
N PRO A 463 13.22 -23.89 18.01
CA PRO A 463 12.36 -23.75 16.84
C PRO A 463 12.81 -24.68 15.72
N GLU A 464 11.85 -25.13 14.91
CA GLU A 464 12.17 -25.79 13.65
C GLU A 464 12.89 -24.81 12.72
N PRO A 465 14.00 -25.23 12.06
CA PRO A 465 14.72 -24.36 11.16
C PRO A 465 13.79 -23.72 10.12
N GLY A 466 13.96 -22.40 9.97
CA GLY A 466 13.24 -21.62 8.98
C GLY A 466 13.79 -21.76 7.56
N ASP A 467 13.16 -21.09 6.61
CA ASP A 467 13.48 -21.13 5.17
C ASP A 467 13.90 -19.76 4.60
N VAL A 468 14.14 -18.76 5.45
CA VAL A 468 14.49 -17.40 5.02
C VAL A 468 15.69 -17.38 4.05
N VAL A 469 15.62 -16.50 3.07
CA VAL A 469 16.71 -16.19 2.13
C VAL A 469 17.13 -14.74 2.34
N LEU A 470 18.36 -14.53 2.79
CA LEU A 470 18.89 -13.21 3.10
C LEU A 470 19.59 -12.58 1.89
N LYS A 471 19.43 -11.27 1.72
CA LYS A 471 20.06 -10.47 0.66
C LYS A 471 20.58 -9.15 1.27
N PRO A 472 21.87 -8.85 1.18
CA PRO A 472 22.44 -7.65 1.80
C PRO A 472 22.10 -6.39 0.99
N GLY A 473 22.34 -5.22 1.57
CA GLY A 473 22.26 -3.93 0.87
C GLY A 473 20.91 -3.23 0.94
N HIS A 474 19.99 -3.72 1.78
CA HIS A 474 18.69 -3.05 2.02
C HIS A 474 18.79 -1.88 3.01
N LEU A 475 19.92 -1.72 3.70
CA LEU A 475 20.28 -0.54 4.48
C LEU A 475 21.68 -0.05 4.09
N PRO A 476 21.94 1.27 4.13
CA PRO A 476 23.22 1.81 3.71
C PRO A 476 24.33 1.54 4.74
N VAL A 477 25.54 1.30 4.22
CA VAL A 477 26.75 1.03 4.99
C VAL A 477 27.85 1.98 4.51
N LEU A 478 28.67 2.47 5.45
CA LEU A 478 29.84 3.28 5.17
C LEU A 478 31.11 2.46 5.38
N SER A 479 32.04 2.59 4.46
CA SER A 479 33.45 2.30 4.68
C SER A 479 34.10 3.34 5.60
N ILE A 480 35.31 3.04 6.07
CA ILE A 480 36.10 3.97 6.88
C ILE A 480 36.42 5.28 6.15
N ASP A 481 36.59 5.25 4.83
CA ASP A 481 36.86 6.44 4.02
C ASP A 481 35.61 7.27 3.76
N GLU A 482 34.47 6.61 3.53
CA GLU A 482 33.19 7.29 3.41
C GLU A 482 32.79 7.96 4.74
N ALA A 483 33.03 7.29 5.88
CA ALA A 483 32.85 7.90 7.19
C ALA A 483 33.74 9.14 7.36
N ALA A 484 35.03 9.08 6.97
CA ALA A 484 35.95 10.22 7.03
C ALA A 484 35.50 11.42 6.18
N ALA A 485 34.89 11.16 5.02
CA ALA A 485 34.46 12.20 4.09
C ALA A 485 33.08 12.78 4.41
N LEU A 486 32.26 12.08 5.21
CA LEU A 486 30.87 12.42 5.44
C LEU A 486 30.64 13.81 6.07
N PRO A 487 31.43 14.27 7.06
CA PRO A 487 31.26 15.61 7.65
C PRO A 487 31.35 16.76 6.63
N GLY A 488 32.00 16.54 5.48
CA GLY A 488 32.07 17.54 4.40
C GLY A 488 30.84 17.59 3.50
N LYS A 489 29.89 16.66 3.65
CA LYS A 489 28.72 16.48 2.77
C LYS A 489 27.40 16.30 3.54
N GLY A 490 27.47 16.02 4.84
CA GLY A 490 26.35 15.70 5.71
C GLY A 490 26.83 15.52 7.15
N THR A 491 26.16 14.64 7.92
CA THR A 491 26.40 14.49 9.36
C THR A 491 26.90 13.10 9.71
N LEU A 492 28.01 13.01 10.46
CA LEU A 492 28.48 11.77 11.07
C LEU A 492 28.26 11.82 12.58
N PHE A 493 27.41 10.95 13.12
CA PHE A 493 27.18 10.84 14.55
C PHE A 493 28.10 9.82 15.22
N ASP A 494 28.65 10.21 16.38
CA ASP A 494 29.26 9.29 17.33
C ASP A 494 28.27 8.96 18.44
N ALA A 495 27.83 7.70 18.48
CA ALA A 495 26.79 7.25 19.39
C ALA A 495 27.30 6.84 20.79
N ARG A 496 28.61 6.99 21.05
CA ARG A 496 29.22 6.68 22.36
C ARG A 496 28.84 7.72 23.42
N ALA A 497 29.11 7.38 24.68
CA ALA A 497 29.03 8.34 25.77
C ALA A 497 29.97 9.53 25.53
N GLY A 498 29.55 10.73 25.95
CA GLY A 498 30.24 11.98 25.60
C GLY A 498 31.70 12.04 26.07
N GLU A 499 32.02 11.44 27.21
CA GLU A 499 33.39 11.35 27.74
C GLU A 499 34.32 10.51 26.84
N ARG A 500 33.78 9.50 26.14
CA ARG A 500 34.55 8.72 25.16
C ARG A 500 34.78 9.50 23.88
N TYR A 501 33.76 10.23 23.41
CA TYR A 501 33.89 11.15 22.28
C TYR A 501 34.96 12.23 22.56
N ARG A 502 34.90 12.88 23.72
CA ARG A 502 35.85 13.94 24.11
C ARG A 502 37.27 13.42 24.34
N GLY A 503 37.46 12.11 24.44
CA GLY A 503 38.75 11.47 24.69
C GLY A 503 39.21 11.53 26.14
N GLU A 504 38.29 11.76 27.08
CA GLU A 504 38.57 11.82 28.53
C GLU A 504 38.75 10.41 29.11
N GLN A 505 37.99 9.44 28.57
CA GLN A 505 38.06 8.04 28.95
C GLN A 505 38.00 7.15 27.70
N GLU A 506 38.95 6.22 27.56
CA GLU A 506 38.86 5.17 26.55
C GLU A 506 39.32 3.85 27.17
N PRO A 507 38.38 3.04 27.72
CA PRO A 507 38.72 1.84 28.46
C PRO A 507 38.95 0.60 27.58
N ILE A 508 38.68 0.67 26.27
CA ILE A 508 38.62 -0.52 25.41
C ILE A 508 39.58 -0.41 24.22
N ASP A 509 39.46 0.68 23.46
CA ASP A 509 40.08 0.82 22.16
C ASP A 509 41.47 1.52 22.31
N PRO A 510 42.46 1.28 21.42
CA PRO A 510 43.86 1.67 21.64
C PRO A 510 44.14 3.17 21.67
N ARG A 511 43.18 4.00 21.24
CA ARG A 511 43.32 5.46 21.15
C ARG A 511 42.02 6.14 21.54
N ALA A 512 42.12 7.14 22.42
CA ALA A 512 41.00 7.98 22.82
C ALA A 512 40.66 9.05 21.76
N GLY A 513 39.44 9.58 21.80
CA GLY A 513 38.96 10.62 20.89
C GLY A 513 37.84 10.16 19.96
N HIS A 514 37.62 10.90 18.88
CA HIS A 514 36.58 10.66 17.88
C HIS A 514 37.06 10.94 16.44
N VAL A 515 36.26 10.51 15.46
CA VAL A 515 36.49 10.77 14.04
C VAL A 515 36.33 12.28 13.79
N PRO A 516 37.33 12.98 13.21
CA PRO A 516 37.22 14.43 13.01
C PRO A 516 35.99 14.84 12.21
N GLY A 517 35.31 15.90 12.65
CA GLY A 517 34.05 16.39 12.09
C GLY A 517 32.80 15.64 12.56
N ALA A 518 32.95 14.57 13.35
CA ALA A 518 31.80 13.87 13.91
C ALA A 518 31.10 14.69 14.99
N ILE A 519 29.79 14.49 15.15
CA ILE A 519 28.97 15.13 16.18
C ILE A 519 28.64 14.09 17.24
N SER A 520 28.84 14.43 18.52
CA SER A 520 28.46 13.59 19.64
C SER A 520 26.93 13.47 19.74
N ALA A 521 26.41 12.25 19.66
CA ALA A 521 24.98 11.95 19.83
C ALA A 521 24.81 10.69 20.72
N PRO A 522 24.98 10.81 22.04
CA PRO A 522 24.98 9.64 22.92
C PRO A 522 23.65 8.86 22.86
N THR A 523 23.73 7.54 22.67
CA THR A 523 22.54 6.68 22.51
C THR A 523 21.55 6.74 23.68
N GLY A 524 22.04 6.90 24.91
CA GLY A 524 21.20 6.90 26.11
C GLY A 524 20.19 8.04 26.17
N GLU A 525 20.45 9.14 25.46
CA GLU A 525 19.55 10.30 25.37
C GLU A 525 18.41 10.09 24.35
N ASN A 526 18.36 8.95 23.65
CA ASN A 526 17.18 8.58 22.85
C ASN A 526 16.06 7.97 23.71
N LEU A 527 16.36 7.65 24.97
CA LEU A 527 15.47 6.92 25.84
C LEU A 527 14.94 7.81 26.98
N THR A 528 13.68 7.58 27.32
CA THR A 528 13.04 8.04 28.56
C THR A 528 13.68 7.37 29.78
N ALA A 529 13.36 7.88 30.98
CA ALA A 529 13.81 7.29 32.24
C ALA A 529 13.32 5.84 32.43
N GLU A 530 12.23 5.48 31.78
CA GLU A 530 11.64 4.14 31.77
C GLU A 530 12.30 3.19 30.73
N GLY A 531 13.32 3.65 30.01
CA GLY A 531 14.05 2.86 29.01
C GLY A 531 13.32 2.69 27.67
N ARG A 532 12.23 3.43 27.45
CA ARG A 532 11.51 3.51 26.16
C ARG A 532 12.10 4.57 25.27
N PHE A 533 12.01 4.41 23.95
CA PHE A 533 12.37 5.48 23.02
C PHE A 533 11.48 6.72 23.25
N HIS A 534 12.06 7.90 23.06
CA HIS A 534 11.28 9.14 22.94
C HIS A 534 10.33 9.10 21.74
N SER A 535 9.33 10.00 21.73
CA SER A 535 8.38 10.05 20.62
C SER A 535 9.08 10.39 19.29
N PRO A 536 8.50 10.00 18.14
CA PRO A 536 9.03 10.37 16.82
C PRO A 536 9.34 11.86 16.68
N GLU A 537 8.48 12.73 17.20
CA GLU A 537 8.62 14.18 17.14
C GLU A 537 9.78 14.68 18.00
N GLN A 538 9.95 14.11 19.21
CA GLN A 538 11.04 14.44 20.13
C GLN A 538 12.39 14.01 19.56
N LEU A 539 12.48 12.80 19.02
CA LEU A 539 13.69 12.30 18.35
C LEU A 539 14.02 13.13 17.10
N ALA A 540 13.01 13.45 16.27
CA ALA A 540 13.20 14.28 15.08
C ALA A 540 13.65 15.71 15.43
N ALA A 541 13.17 16.27 16.55
CA ALA A 541 13.67 17.56 17.05
C ALA A 541 15.14 17.47 17.47
N ARG A 542 15.47 16.48 18.31
CA ARG A 542 16.84 16.23 18.78
C ARG A 542 17.83 16.09 17.61
N PHE A 543 17.53 15.23 16.64
CA PHE A 543 18.45 14.98 15.54
C PHE A 543 18.63 16.18 14.61
N ARG A 544 17.58 17.00 14.39
CA ARG A 544 17.70 18.26 13.64
C ARG A 544 18.60 19.26 14.36
N GLU A 545 18.47 19.40 15.68
CA GLU A 545 19.34 20.27 16.48
C GLU A 545 20.81 19.83 16.41
N LEU A 546 21.04 18.51 16.33
CA LEU A 546 22.38 17.93 16.15
C LEU A 546 22.88 17.95 14.70
N GLY A 547 22.12 18.53 13.76
CA GLY A 547 22.57 18.77 12.38
C GLY A 547 22.03 17.81 11.32
N ALA A 548 21.19 16.83 11.66
CA ALA A 548 20.58 15.90 10.69
C ALA A 548 19.38 16.48 9.92
N ALA A 549 19.35 17.81 9.72
CA ALA A 549 18.28 18.48 8.99
C ALA A 549 18.46 18.41 7.47
N GLU A 550 19.70 18.35 6.98
CA GLU A 550 20.05 18.39 5.56
C GLU A 550 21.21 17.43 5.24
N GLY A 551 21.11 16.70 4.13
CA GLY A 551 22.17 15.83 3.63
C GLY A 551 22.17 14.39 4.21
N PRO A 552 23.14 13.56 3.78
CA PRO A 552 23.28 12.19 4.25
C PRO A 552 23.69 12.12 5.73
N VAL A 553 23.09 11.20 6.47
CA VAL A 553 23.43 10.90 7.87
C VAL A 553 24.16 9.57 7.94
N GLY A 554 25.22 9.53 8.73
CA GLY A 554 26.00 8.33 9.04
C GLY A 554 26.21 8.22 10.53
N VAL A 555 26.35 6.99 11.01
CA VAL A 555 26.51 6.74 12.44
C VAL A 555 27.60 5.71 12.69
N TYR A 556 28.40 5.97 13.72
CA TYR A 556 29.32 5.01 14.29
C TYR A 556 29.26 5.04 15.81
N CYS A 557 29.88 4.06 16.46
CA CYS A 557 30.04 4.05 17.90
C CYS A 557 31.39 3.45 18.30
N GLY A 558 31.46 2.63 19.35
CA GLY A 558 32.65 1.84 19.65
C GLY A 558 32.91 0.74 18.61
N SER A 559 31.88 0.02 18.16
CA SER A 559 32.06 -1.20 17.35
C SER A 559 30.84 -1.59 16.51
N GLY A 560 29.96 -0.64 16.18
CA GLY A 560 28.79 -0.88 15.33
C GLY A 560 27.55 -1.45 16.03
N VAL A 561 27.60 -1.79 17.32
CA VAL A 561 26.45 -2.29 18.09
C VAL A 561 25.49 -1.15 18.46
N THR A 562 25.91 -0.23 19.32
CA THR A 562 25.04 0.89 19.74
C THR A 562 24.76 1.90 18.62
N ALA A 563 25.58 1.92 17.57
CA ALA A 563 25.27 2.67 16.35
C ALA A 563 23.99 2.15 15.66
N ALA A 564 23.70 0.85 15.76
CA ALA A 564 22.44 0.29 15.26
C ALA A 564 21.23 0.81 16.06
N HIS A 565 21.37 1.00 17.38
CA HIS A 565 20.36 1.62 18.21
C HIS A 565 20.11 3.09 17.84
N GLU A 566 21.16 3.86 17.59
CA GLU A 566 21.04 5.24 17.11
C GLU A 566 20.34 5.30 15.74
N ILE A 567 20.63 4.36 14.83
CA ILE A 567 19.94 4.24 13.54
C ILE A 567 18.46 3.86 13.74
N ALA A 568 18.13 3.03 14.73
CA ALA A 568 16.74 2.74 15.08
C ALA A 568 16.01 4.02 15.56
N ALA A 569 16.66 4.84 16.40
CA ALA A 569 16.11 6.13 16.84
C ALA A 569 15.92 7.12 15.67
N LEU A 570 16.90 7.21 14.75
CA LEU A 570 16.79 8.00 13.52
C LEU A 570 15.63 7.49 12.65
N ALA A 571 15.47 6.18 12.50
CA ALA A 571 14.38 5.58 11.73
C ALA A 571 13.00 5.89 12.36
N ILE A 572 12.88 5.87 13.70
CA ILE A 572 11.69 6.31 14.44
C ILE A 572 11.40 7.80 14.16
N ALA A 573 12.43 8.63 14.10
CA ALA A 573 12.35 10.04 13.75
C ALA A 573 12.06 10.32 12.26
N GLY A 574 12.01 9.29 11.42
CA GLY A 574 11.81 9.44 9.97
C GLY A 574 13.08 9.86 9.21
N ILE A 575 14.27 9.65 9.78
CA ILE A 575 15.57 9.99 9.19
C ILE A 575 16.30 8.70 8.83
N ASP A 576 16.73 8.58 7.57
CA ASP A 576 17.50 7.43 7.10
C ASP A 576 18.99 7.68 7.36
N ALA A 577 19.70 6.65 7.83
CA ALA A 577 21.11 6.77 8.19
C ALA A 577 21.93 5.52 7.83
N ALA A 578 23.20 5.74 7.49
CA ALA A 578 24.15 4.70 7.14
C ALA A 578 24.99 4.26 8.35
N LEU A 579 25.19 2.96 8.50
CA LEU A 579 26.05 2.41 9.54
C LEU A 579 27.51 2.40 9.08
N TYR A 580 28.44 2.90 9.90
CA TYR A 580 29.86 2.58 9.78
C TYR A 580 30.20 1.42 10.74
N PRO A 581 30.28 0.15 10.27
CA PRO A 581 30.33 -1.02 11.15
C PRO A 581 31.63 -1.10 11.96
N GLY A 582 32.77 -0.84 11.32
CA GLY A 582 34.08 -0.91 11.98
C GLY A 582 34.23 0.11 13.10
N SER A 583 33.53 1.25 12.98
CA SER A 583 33.34 2.22 14.08
C SER A 583 34.67 2.68 14.69
N TRP A 584 34.65 3.23 15.92
CA TRP A 584 35.86 3.72 16.58
C TRP A 584 36.91 2.63 16.78
N SER A 585 36.49 1.38 16.99
CA SER A 585 37.41 0.26 17.15
C SER A 585 38.30 0.05 15.93
N GLN A 586 37.74 0.10 14.71
CA GLN A 586 38.55 0.07 13.50
C GLN A 586 39.37 1.36 13.35
N TRP A 587 38.75 2.52 13.54
CA TRP A 587 39.40 3.82 13.34
C TRP A 587 40.63 4.03 14.23
N SER A 588 40.51 3.70 15.52
CA SER A 588 41.56 3.84 16.53
C SER A 588 42.75 2.91 16.29
N ASN A 589 42.55 1.79 15.58
CA ASN A 589 43.62 0.88 15.16
C ASN A 589 44.38 1.36 13.90
N GLN A 590 43.97 2.47 13.27
CA GLN A 590 44.64 3.05 12.11
C GLN A 590 45.51 4.24 12.53
N PRO A 591 46.83 4.06 12.70
CA PRO A 591 47.72 5.10 13.24
C PRO A 591 47.78 6.35 12.35
N ASP A 592 47.69 6.19 11.03
CA ASP A 592 47.77 7.28 10.05
C ASP A 592 46.47 8.12 9.98
N ARG A 593 45.37 7.66 10.60
CA ARG A 593 44.13 8.43 10.66
C ARG A 593 44.12 9.37 11.86
N PRO A 594 43.68 10.63 11.68
CA PRO A 594 43.59 11.60 12.77
C PRO A 594 42.53 11.20 13.80
N ALA A 595 42.75 11.57 15.06
CA ALA A 595 41.79 11.45 16.15
C ALA A 595 41.59 12.83 16.78
N ALA A 596 40.36 13.33 16.76
CA ALA A 596 39.99 14.58 17.42
C ALA A 596 39.66 14.33 18.89
N THR A 597 39.78 15.37 19.73
CA THR A 597 39.48 15.33 21.17
C THR A 597 38.79 16.64 21.58
N GLY A 598 38.15 16.65 22.75
CA GLY A 598 37.36 17.78 23.21
C GLY A 598 35.92 17.78 22.68
N PRO A 599 35.12 18.81 23.03
CA PRO A 599 33.66 18.82 22.81
C PRO A 599 33.24 19.25 21.40
N ASN A 600 34.14 19.76 20.58
CA ASN A 600 33.82 20.28 19.26
C ASN A 600 34.08 19.23 18.17
N PRO A 601 33.32 19.25 17.06
CA PRO A 601 33.58 18.42 15.88
C PRO A 601 34.95 18.64 15.24
#